data_AF-A0A524J641-F1
#
_entry.id   AF-A0A524J641-F1
#
_cell.length_a   1.000
_cell.length_b   1.000
_cell.length_c   1.000
_cell.angle_alpha   90.00
_cell.angle_beta   90.00
_cell.angle_gamma   90.00
#
_symmetry.space_group_name_H-M   'P 1'
#
loop_
_entity.id
_entity.type
_entity.pdbx_description
1 polymer ?
#
loop_
_entity_poly.entity_id
_entity_poly.type
_entity_poly.pdbx_seq_one_letter_code
_entity_poly.pdbx_strand_id
1 'polypeptide(L)'
;MENKWPGIKEAFRNFDIQVVADFKEEDIEALTTDTRVVRNWRKLEAVVWNAQKILELDKKHGSFQNYLRSHGNFEQTLKAMRKDFIFMGPFGVYVFLYTIGEDVIPHEEFQRLYRK
;
A
#
# COMPACT_ATOMS: atom_id res chain seq x y z
N MET A 1 -3.93 14.58 9.10
CA MET A 1 -2.93 13.49 9.25
C MET A 1 -1.50 14.01 9.28
N GLU A 2 -1.21 15.20 8.74
CA GLU A 2 0.13 15.81 8.75
C GLU A 2 0.84 15.81 10.11
N ASN A 3 0.16 16.21 11.19
CA ASN A 3 0.78 16.29 12.52
C ASN A 3 1.21 14.93 13.11
N LYS A 4 0.73 13.80 12.59
CA LYS A 4 1.11 12.45 13.05
C LYS A 4 2.11 11.75 12.14
N TRP A 5 2.35 12.28 10.95
CA TRP A 5 3.17 11.62 9.94
C TRP A 5 4.61 11.34 10.38
N PRO A 6 5.31 12.26 11.08
CA PRO A 6 6.65 11.96 11.61
C PRO A 6 6.65 10.78 12.57
N GLY A 7 5.68 10.72 13.49
CA GLY A 7 5.56 9.62 14.45
C GLY A 7 5.20 8.29 13.80
N ILE A 8 4.35 8.31 12.77
CA ILE A 8 4.02 7.10 11.99
C ILE A 8 5.26 6.57 11.28
N LYS A 9 6.05 7.44 10.63
CA LYS A 9 7.29 7.05 9.97
C LYS A 9 8.24 6.38 10.96
N GLU A 10 8.47 7.00 12.11
CA GLU A 10 9.37 6.46 13.12
C GLU A 10 8.91 5.09 13.65
N ALA A 11 7.61 4.96 13.95
CA ALA A 11 7.01 3.71 14.41
C ALA A 11 7.18 2.56 13.40
N PHE A 12 7.06 2.87 12.10
CA PHE A 12 7.30 1.93 11.00
C PHE A 12 8.73 1.98 10.44
N ARG A 13 9.72 2.41 11.24
CA ARG A 13 11.16 2.39 10.86
C ARG A 13 11.44 3.08 9.51
N ASN A 14 10.86 4.26 9.33
CA ASN A 14 10.88 5.06 8.11
C ASN A 14 10.29 4.38 6.87
N PHE A 15 9.45 3.34 7.08
CA PHE A 15 8.93 2.48 6.03
C PHE A 15 10.03 1.79 5.20
N ASP A 16 11.13 1.42 5.84
CA ASP A 16 12.06 0.46 5.24
C ASP A 16 11.31 -0.85 5.00
N ILE A 17 11.20 -1.22 3.73
CA ILE A 17 10.34 -2.32 3.30
C ILE A 17 10.82 -3.68 3.81
N GLN A 18 12.13 -3.87 3.96
CA GLN A 18 12.70 -5.12 4.48
C GLN A 18 12.37 -5.22 5.96
N VAL A 19 12.61 -4.14 6.70
CA VAL A 19 12.36 -4.10 8.14
C VAL A 19 10.87 -4.28 8.45
N VAL A 20 9.99 -3.60 7.73
CA VAL A 20 8.54 -3.70 7.93
C VAL A 20 8.00 -5.08 7.53
N ALA A 21 8.55 -5.70 6.49
CA ALA A 21 8.16 -7.05 6.08
C ALA A 21 8.53 -8.12 7.13
N ASP A 22 9.58 -7.88 7.92
CA ASP A 22 10.06 -8.77 8.98
C ASP A 22 9.35 -8.56 10.33
N PHE A 23 8.44 -7.59 10.44
CA PHE A 23 7.65 -7.39 11.66
C PHE A 23 6.85 -8.64 12.01
N LYS A 24 6.90 -9.02 13.29
CA LYS A 24 6.18 -10.15 13.84
C LYS A 24 4.89 -9.69 14.54
N GLU A 25 4.12 -10.67 15.00
CA GLU A 25 2.88 -10.41 15.74
C GLU A 25 3.14 -9.52 16.97
N GLU A 26 4.25 -9.75 17.68
CA GLU A 26 4.63 -8.98 18.86
C GLU A 26 4.95 -7.50 18.51
N ASP A 27 5.51 -7.25 17.33
CA ASP A 27 5.75 -5.88 16.84
C ASP A 27 4.43 -5.18 16.53
N ILE A 28 3.46 -5.90 15.96
CA ILE A 28 2.12 -5.37 15.67
C ILE A 28 1.36 -5.10 16.97
N GLU A 29 1.44 -6.00 17.97
CA GLU A 29 0.91 -5.79 19.32
C GLU A 29 1.49 -4.53 19.96
N ALA A 30 2.80 -4.36 19.94
CA ALA A 30 3.44 -3.17 20.47
C ALA A 30 2.90 -1.89 19.80
N LEU A 31 2.75 -1.90 18.46
CA LEU A 31 2.19 -0.78 17.70
C LEU A 31 0.73 -0.46 18.04
N THR A 32 -0.06 -1.42 18.52
CA THR A 32 -1.44 -1.10 18.96
C THR A 32 -1.50 -0.21 20.19
N THR A 33 -0.44 -0.21 21.00
CA THR A 33 -0.33 0.65 22.20
C THR A 33 0.33 1.99 21.90
N ASP A 34 1.01 2.11 20.75
CA ASP A 34 1.70 3.33 20.34
C ASP A 34 0.70 4.43 19.91
N THR A 35 0.77 5.59 20.58
CA THR A 35 -0.12 6.73 20.32
C THR A 35 0.25 7.50 19.04
N ARG A 36 1.44 7.26 18.50
CA ARG A 36 1.93 7.86 17.24
C ARG A 36 1.20 7.30 16.02
N VAL A 37 0.75 6.05 16.07
CA VAL A 37 0.10 5.36 14.93
C VAL A 37 -1.42 5.30 15.04
N VAL A 38 -2.06 4.89 13.95
CA VAL A 38 -3.47 4.51 13.99
C VAL A 38 -3.58 3.14 14.66
N ARG A 39 -4.04 3.13 15.90
CA ARG A 39 -4.22 1.93 16.76
C ARG A 39 -5.37 1.04 16.28
N ASN A 40 -5.26 0.54 15.05
CA ASN A 40 -6.19 -0.40 14.46
C ASN A 40 -5.40 -1.61 13.97
N TRP A 41 -5.55 -2.74 14.66
CA TRP A 41 -4.81 -3.98 14.39
C TRP A 41 -4.77 -4.32 12.90
N ARG A 42 -5.95 -4.40 12.27
CA ARG A 42 -6.08 -4.79 10.85
C ARG A 42 -5.29 -3.87 9.92
N LYS A 43 -5.26 -2.57 10.20
CA LYS A 43 -4.49 -1.61 9.39
C LYS A 43 -2.98 -1.77 9.58
N LEU A 44 -2.53 -2.07 10.80
CA LEU A 44 -1.11 -2.28 11.10
C LEU A 44 -0.61 -3.58 10.45
N GLU A 45 -1.36 -4.67 10.64
CA GLU A 45 -1.10 -5.97 10.00
C GLU A 45 -1.10 -5.86 8.48
N ALA A 46 -2.03 -5.09 7.90
CA ALA A 46 -2.06 -4.85 6.46
C ALA A 46 -0.79 -4.15 5.94
N VAL A 47 -0.15 -3.28 6.72
CA VAL A 47 1.11 -2.64 6.30
C VAL A 47 2.23 -3.68 6.18
N VAL A 48 2.33 -4.59 7.15
CA VAL A 48 3.30 -5.70 7.14
C VAL A 48 3.04 -6.64 5.96
N TRP A 49 1.78 -7.07 5.77
CA TRP A 49 1.39 -7.90 4.65
C TRP A 49 1.72 -7.26 3.30
N ASN A 50 1.39 -5.97 3.14
CA ASN A 50 1.64 -5.24 1.92
C ASN A 50 3.16 -5.11 1.65
N ALA A 51 3.98 -4.87 2.68
CA ALA A 51 5.44 -4.85 2.54
C ALA A 51 6.00 -6.19 2.05
N GLN A 52 5.57 -7.30 2.66
CA GLN A 52 5.94 -8.66 2.23
C GLN A 52 5.55 -8.92 0.77
N LYS A 53 4.35 -8.50 0.37
CA LYS A 53 3.87 -8.66 -1.01
C LYS A 53 4.69 -7.86 -2.01
N ILE A 54 5.10 -6.63 -1.68
CA ILE A 54 5.98 -5.86 -2.55
C ILE A 54 7.30 -6.60 -2.75
N LEU A 55 7.92 -7.13 -1.69
CA LEU A 55 9.18 -7.87 -1.81
C LEU A 55 9.06 -9.14 -2.67
N GLU A 56 7.96 -9.88 -2.51
CA GLU A 56 7.66 -11.04 -3.34
C GLU A 56 7.56 -10.67 -4.83
N LEU A 57 6.79 -9.62 -5.13
CA LEU A 57 6.56 -9.16 -6.51
C LEU A 57 7.81 -8.53 -7.12
N ASP A 58 8.58 -7.80 -6.32
CA ASP A 58 9.86 -7.21 -6.71
C ASP A 58 10.84 -8.30 -7.17
N LYS A 59 11.00 -9.36 -6.37
CA LYS A 59 11.82 -10.52 -6.72
C LYS A 59 11.34 -11.25 -7.97
N LYS A 60 10.02 -11.35 -8.16
CA LYS A 60 9.42 -12.08 -9.29
C LYS A 60 9.47 -11.31 -10.61
N HIS A 61 9.32 -9.99 -10.57
CA HIS A 61 9.24 -9.13 -11.76
C HIS A 61 10.52 -8.30 -12.00
N GLY A 62 11.53 -8.45 -11.14
CA GLY A 62 12.77 -7.67 -11.16
C GLY A 62 12.62 -6.24 -10.63
N SER A 63 11.39 -5.76 -10.45
CA SER A 63 11.06 -4.61 -9.60
C SER A 63 9.54 -4.55 -9.36
N PHE A 64 9.10 -3.88 -8.30
CA PHE A 64 7.67 -3.60 -8.10
C PHE A 64 7.08 -2.73 -9.23
N GLN A 65 7.86 -1.81 -9.80
CA GLN A 65 7.43 -1.01 -10.94
C GLN A 65 7.17 -1.87 -12.19
N ASN A 66 8.05 -2.85 -12.46
CA ASN A 66 7.83 -3.81 -13.53
C ASN A 66 6.58 -4.66 -13.29
N TYR A 67 6.29 -5.01 -12.04
CA TYR A 67 5.03 -5.66 -11.71
C TYR A 67 3.83 -4.78 -12.11
N LEU A 68 3.79 -3.50 -11.70
CA LEU A 68 2.71 -2.58 -12.07
C LEU A 68 2.53 -2.45 -13.59
N ARG A 69 3.64 -2.36 -14.32
CA ARG A 69 3.66 -2.22 -15.80
C ARG A 69 3.48 -3.52 -16.57
N SER A 70 3.55 -4.67 -15.89
CA SER A 70 3.26 -5.97 -16.53
C SER A 70 1.77 -6.17 -16.84
N HIS A 71 0.92 -5.26 -16.37
CA HIS A 71 -0.52 -5.28 -16.54
C HIS A 71 -0.91 -4.37 -17.70
N GLY A 72 -1.84 -4.81 -18.56
CA GLY A 72 -2.07 -4.12 -19.84
C GLY A 72 -2.80 -2.79 -19.73
N ASN A 73 -3.64 -2.60 -18.71
CA ASN A 73 -4.42 -1.38 -18.51
C ASN A 73 -4.77 -1.16 -17.03
N PHE A 74 -5.30 0.03 -16.73
CA PHE A 74 -5.69 0.44 -15.38
C PHE A 74 -6.63 -0.57 -14.69
N GLU A 75 -7.62 -1.13 -15.40
CA GLU A 75 -8.57 -2.07 -14.79
C GLU A 75 -7.90 -3.39 -14.36
N GLN A 76 -6.96 -3.88 -15.17
CA GLN A 76 -6.18 -5.07 -14.85
C GLN A 76 -5.25 -4.80 -13.66
N THR A 77 -4.54 -3.67 -13.66
CA THR A 77 -3.70 -3.24 -12.55
C THR A 77 -4.52 -3.08 -11.27
N LEU A 78 -5.70 -2.46 -11.36
CA LEU A 78 -6.63 -2.31 -10.25
C LEU A 78 -7.07 -3.66 -9.68
N LYS A 79 -7.42 -4.61 -10.55
CA LYS A 79 -7.85 -5.95 -10.13
C LYS A 79 -6.72 -6.69 -9.41
N ALA A 80 -5.49 -6.60 -9.92
CA ALA A 80 -4.33 -7.24 -9.31
C ALA A 80 -3.96 -6.59 -7.97
N MET A 81 -3.89 -5.25 -7.92
CA MET A 81 -3.63 -4.51 -6.68
C MET A 81 -4.67 -4.84 -5.60
N ARG A 82 -5.96 -4.94 -5.96
CA ARG A 82 -7.03 -5.34 -5.02
C ARG A 82 -6.93 -6.78 -4.53
N LYS A 83 -6.31 -7.65 -5.31
CA LYS A 83 -6.14 -9.07 -4.98
C LYS A 83 -4.96 -9.26 -4.03
N ASP A 84 -3.84 -8.60 -4.33
CA ASP A 84 -2.58 -8.85 -3.64
C ASP A 84 -2.40 -7.96 -2.40
N PHE A 85 -3.02 -6.78 -2.36
CA PHE A 85 -2.87 -5.80 -1.29
C PHE A 85 -4.13 -5.57 -0.47
N ILE A 86 -3.94 -5.39 0.84
CA ILE A 86 -5.01 -5.10 1.79
C ILE A 86 -5.20 -3.57 1.90
N PHE A 87 -6.46 -3.13 2.03
CA PHE A 87 -6.88 -1.72 2.03
C PHE A 87 -6.60 -0.94 0.74
N MET A 88 -6.36 -1.63 -0.38
CA MET A 88 -6.19 -1.01 -1.70
C MET A 88 -7.50 -1.03 -2.50
N GLY A 89 -8.47 -0.21 -2.10
CA GLY A 89 -9.72 -0.01 -2.87
C GLY A 89 -9.50 0.79 -4.18
N PRO A 90 -10.53 0.92 -5.05
CA PRO A 90 -10.40 1.64 -6.33
C PRO A 90 -9.79 3.04 -6.21
N PHE A 91 -10.25 3.83 -5.25
CA PHE A 91 -9.73 5.16 -5.02
C PHE A 91 -8.29 5.15 -4.49
N GLY A 92 -7.96 4.24 -3.56
CA GLY A 92 -6.62 4.11 -3.02
C GLY A 92 -5.60 3.73 -4.09
N VAL A 93 -5.95 2.77 -4.96
CA VAL A 93 -5.11 2.38 -6.10
C VAL A 93 -4.96 3.52 -7.10
N TYR A 94 -6.05 4.21 -7.45
CA TYR A 94 -6.01 5.34 -8.36
C TYR A 94 -5.07 6.45 -7.86
N VAL A 95 -5.23 6.88 -6.60
CA VAL A 95 -4.38 7.92 -6.01
C VAL A 95 -2.95 7.45 -5.94
N PHE A 96 -2.69 6.19 -5.57
CA PHE A 96 -1.34 5.63 -5.53
C PHE A 96 -0.66 5.69 -6.89
N LEU A 97 -1.27 5.11 -7.93
CA LEU A 97 -0.71 5.09 -9.29
C LEU A 97 -0.49 6.50 -9.84
N TYR A 98 -1.45 7.39 -9.64
CA TYR A 98 -1.33 8.80 -10.00
C TYR A 98 -0.15 9.49 -9.27
N THR A 99 0.02 9.23 -7.98
CA THR A 99 1.09 9.87 -7.17
C THR A 99 2.48 9.42 -7.60
N ILE A 100 2.63 8.16 -8.02
CA ILE A 100 3.92 7.63 -8.48
C ILE A 100 4.15 7.87 -9.99
N GLY A 101 3.24 8.53 -10.68
CA GLY A 101 3.37 8.87 -12.10
C GLY A 101 3.13 7.70 -13.06
N GLU A 102 2.42 6.66 -12.64
CA GLU A 102 1.99 5.57 -13.53
C GLU A 102 0.70 5.94 -14.27
N ASP A 103 0.45 5.31 -15.41
CA ASP A 103 -0.71 5.59 -16.25
C ASP A 103 -2.02 5.22 -15.55
N VAL A 104 -2.95 6.18 -15.51
CA VAL A 104 -4.30 6.02 -14.97
C VAL A 104 -5.33 6.57 -15.95
N ILE A 105 -6.57 6.08 -15.85
CA ILE A 105 -7.70 6.65 -16.58
C ILE A 105 -7.92 8.13 -16.18
N PRO A 106 -8.51 8.97 -17.05
CA PRO A 106 -8.85 10.35 -16.72
C PRO A 106 -9.68 10.45 -15.44
N HIS A 107 -9.45 11.50 -14.65
CA HIS A 107 -10.11 11.66 -13.35
C HIS A 107 -11.64 11.66 -13.45
N GLU A 108 -12.21 12.32 -14.46
CA GLU A 108 -13.65 12.37 -14.71
C GLU A 108 -14.23 10.97 -14.98
N GLU A 109 -13.51 10.16 -15.76
CA GLU A 109 -13.88 8.79 -16.04
C GLU A 109 -13.79 7.92 -14.78
N PHE A 110 -12.73 8.09 -13.98
CA PHE A 110 -12.61 7.41 -12.70
C PHE A 110 -13.78 7.75 -11.77
N GLN A 111 -14.15 9.03 -11.67
CA GLN A 111 -15.30 9.45 -10.87
C GLN A 111 -16.59 8.80 -11.35
N ARG A 112 -16.85 8.79 -12.67
CA ARG A 112 -18.05 8.17 -13.25
C ARG A 112 -18.16 6.67 -12.93
N LEU A 113 -17.04 5.94 -12.96
CA LEU A 113 -17.03 4.48 -12.80
C LEU A 113 -17.03 4.04 -11.32
N TYR A 114 -16.36 4.77 -10.44
CA TYR A 114 -16.05 4.30 -9.08
C TYR A 114 -16.56 5.19 -7.95
N ARG A 115 -17.12 6.37 -8.25
CA ARG A 115 -17.73 7.27 -7.28
C ARG A 115 -19.25 7.19 -7.42
N LYS A 116 -19.89 6.38 -6.57
CA LYS A 116 -21.34 6.46 -6.31
C LYS A 116 -21.57 7.36 -5.09
#